data_AF-A0AAE0DW13-F1
#
_entry.id   AF-A0AAE0DW13-F1
#
_cell.length_a   1.000
_cell.length_b   1.000
_cell.length_c   1.000
_cell.angle_alpha   90.00
_cell.angle_beta   90.00
_cell.angle_gamma   90.00
#
_symmetry.space_group_name_H-M   'P 1'
#
loop_
_entity.id
_entity.type
_entity.pdbx_description
1 polymer ?
#
loop_
_entity_poly.entity_id
_entity_poly.type
_entity_poly.pdbx_seq_one_letter_code
_entity_poly.pdbx_strand_id
1 'polypeptide(L)'
;MSFILWVAIRGRLSTRDRIHKYDPMAVTTSVLCNTYPKSHAHLFFECLFSRTIWTQLMNICGSPWNGLCWNAFIDWASTHWRGNSPATVANKLCLGVAVYHIWRERNCAIFEGTQKTSLVVAHSIIDTIR
;
A
#
# COMPACT_ATOMS: atom_id res chain seq x y z
N MET A 1 -4.80 12.00 -6.98
CA MET A 1 -4.27 10.71 -6.48
C MET A 1 -5.11 9.53 -6.99
N SER A 2 -5.16 9.28 -8.30
CA SER A 2 -6.02 8.21 -8.87
C SER A 2 -5.26 7.25 -9.79
N PHE A 3 -4.26 7.73 -10.53
CA PHE A 3 -3.49 6.91 -11.46
C PHE A 3 -2.69 5.79 -10.77
N ILE A 4 -1.91 6.09 -9.72
CA ILE A 4 -1.10 5.09 -9.02
C ILE A 4 -1.99 4.02 -8.37
N LEU A 5 -3.09 4.42 -7.71
CA LEU A 5 -4.05 3.47 -7.14
C LEU A 5 -4.67 2.56 -8.22
N TRP A 6 -5.04 3.11 -9.38
CA TRP A 6 -5.56 2.31 -10.48
C TRP A 6 -4.55 1.31 -11.04
N VAL A 7 -3.29 1.73 -11.18
CA VAL A 7 -2.19 0.83 -11.57
C VAL A 7 -1.97 -0.25 -10.50
N ALA A 8 -2.17 0.09 -9.21
CA ALA A 8 -2.08 -0.85 -8.09
C ALA A 8 -3.15 -1.92 -8.18
N ILE A 9 -4.42 -1.51 -8.31
CA ILE A 9 -5.56 -2.41 -8.42
C ILE A 9 -5.39 -3.41 -9.56
N ARG A 10 -4.79 -2.98 -10.68
CA ARG A 10 -4.51 -3.87 -11.83
C ARG A 10 -3.34 -4.82 -11.63
N GLY A 11 -2.66 -4.78 -10.49
CA GLY A 11 -1.42 -5.53 -10.25
C GLY A 11 -0.26 -5.12 -11.17
N ARG A 12 -0.37 -3.98 -11.86
CA ARG A 12 0.60 -3.51 -12.88
C ARG A 12 1.65 -2.56 -12.31
N LEU A 13 1.56 -2.29 -11.02
CA LEU A 13 2.49 -1.45 -10.30
C LEU A 13 3.77 -2.27 -10.15
N SER A 14 4.74 -1.99 -11.04
CA SER A 14 5.96 -2.75 -11.27
C SER A 14 6.65 -3.16 -9.96
N THR A 15 6.24 -4.30 -9.43
CA THR A 15 7.15 -5.28 -8.85
C THR A 15 8.14 -5.61 -9.96
N ARG A 16 9.41 -5.79 -9.64
CA ARG A 16 10.45 -6.15 -10.61
C ARG A 16 10.19 -7.52 -11.30
N ASP A 17 8.97 -8.06 -11.29
CA ASP A 17 8.59 -9.32 -11.92
C ASP A 17 8.91 -9.35 -13.42
N ARG A 18 8.98 -8.18 -14.09
CA ARG A 18 9.39 -8.10 -15.51
C ARG A 18 10.90 -8.01 -15.73
N ILE A 19 11.70 -7.66 -14.73
CA ILE A 19 13.18 -7.62 -14.82
C ILE A 19 13.78 -8.92 -14.26
N HIS A 20 13.05 -9.67 -13.43
CA HIS A 20 13.48 -10.99 -12.92
C HIS A 20 13.48 -12.13 -13.95
N LYS A 21 13.04 -11.89 -15.20
CA LYS A 21 13.14 -12.91 -16.26
C LYS A 21 14.60 -13.24 -16.64
N TYR A 22 15.58 -12.48 -16.15
CA TYR A 22 17.00 -12.60 -16.54
C TYR A 22 18.00 -12.77 -15.38
N ASP A 23 17.57 -12.78 -14.10
CA ASP A 23 18.51 -12.97 -12.97
C ASP A 23 17.92 -13.85 -11.85
N PRO A 24 18.36 -15.13 -11.75
CA PRO A 24 17.97 -16.06 -10.70
C PRO A 24 18.41 -15.68 -9.28
N MET A 25 19.33 -14.73 -9.12
CA MET A 25 19.91 -14.33 -7.82
C MET A 25 19.26 -13.07 -7.23
N ALA A 26 18.31 -12.47 -7.93
CA ALA A 26 17.84 -11.15 -7.59
C ALA A 26 16.89 -11.19 -6.36
N VAL A 27 17.45 -10.81 -5.21
CA VAL A 27 16.84 -10.59 -3.87
C VAL A 27 15.32 -10.71 -3.88
N THR A 28 14.80 -11.83 -3.39
CA THR A 28 13.37 -12.15 -3.36
C THR A 28 12.62 -11.57 -2.15
N THR A 29 13.33 -10.84 -1.28
CA THR A 29 12.77 -10.18 -0.11
C THR A 29 12.22 -8.79 -0.45
N SER A 30 11.15 -8.40 0.23
CA SER A 30 10.59 -7.04 0.17
C SER A 30 11.62 -6.05 0.71
N VAL A 31 11.95 -5.00 -0.06
CA VAL A 31 12.87 -3.93 0.38
C VAL A 31 12.35 -3.18 1.61
N LEU A 32 11.05 -3.26 1.90
CA LEU A 32 10.43 -2.52 3.00
C LEU A 32 10.49 -3.25 4.34
N CYS A 33 10.48 -4.58 4.34
CA CYS A 33 10.45 -5.41 5.55
C CYS A 33 11.50 -6.53 5.56
N ASN A 34 12.35 -6.61 4.53
CA ASN A 34 13.41 -7.61 4.36
C ASN A 34 12.92 -9.07 4.46
N THR A 35 11.64 -9.34 4.21
CA THR A 35 11.02 -10.68 4.26
C THR A 35 10.54 -11.15 2.89
N TYR A 36 10.53 -12.47 2.69
CA TYR A 36 9.91 -13.13 1.54
C TYR A 36 8.38 -13.21 1.78
N PRO A 37 7.48 -13.06 0.79
CA PRO A 37 7.64 -12.91 -0.68
C PRO A 37 7.42 -11.49 -1.24
N LYS A 38 7.97 -11.21 -2.43
CA LYS A 38 7.73 -9.98 -3.24
C LYS A 38 6.37 -9.94 -3.95
N SER A 39 5.27 -10.34 -3.31
CA SER A 39 3.94 -10.26 -3.94
C SER A 39 3.33 -8.86 -3.84
N HIS A 40 2.42 -8.52 -4.76
CA HIS A 40 1.65 -7.26 -4.68
C HIS A 40 0.82 -7.18 -3.39
N ALA A 41 0.20 -8.31 -3.01
CA ALA A 41 -0.52 -8.43 -1.74
C ALA A 41 0.41 -8.21 -0.54
N HIS A 42 1.63 -8.75 -0.59
CA HIS A 42 2.61 -8.56 0.46
C HIS A 42 3.05 -7.10 0.57
N LEU A 43 3.38 -6.45 -0.55
CA LEU A 43 3.82 -5.05 -0.54
C LEU A 43 2.81 -4.13 0.14
N PHE A 44 1.52 -4.29 -0.16
CA PHE A 44 0.51 -3.36 0.31
C PHE A 44 -0.19 -3.80 1.59
N PHE A 45 -0.30 -5.10 1.90
CA PHE A 45 -1.20 -5.58 2.96
C PHE A 45 -0.53 -6.56 3.94
N GLU A 46 0.44 -7.38 3.52
CA GLU A 46 1.00 -8.43 4.40
C GLU A 46 2.35 -8.05 5.01
N CYS A 47 3.11 -7.15 4.38
CA CYS A 47 4.38 -6.65 4.90
C CYS A 47 4.15 -5.89 6.20
N LEU A 48 4.97 -6.14 7.22
CA LEU A 48 4.87 -5.52 8.55
C LEU A 48 4.83 -3.99 8.46
N PHE A 49 5.61 -3.42 7.55
CA PHE A 49 5.61 -2.01 7.22
C PHE A 49 4.22 -1.50 6.83
N SER A 50 3.60 -2.16 5.84
CA SER A 50 2.29 -1.80 5.32
C SER A 50 1.16 -2.06 6.32
N ARG A 51 1.21 -3.16 7.08
CA ARG A 51 0.25 -3.47 8.15
C ARG A 51 0.24 -2.38 9.21
N THR A 52 1.41 -1.88 9.59
CA THR A 52 1.51 -0.80 10.58
C THR A 52 0.82 0.47 10.09
N ILE A 53 1.01 0.83 8.81
CA ILE A 53 0.33 1.97 8.20
C ILE A 53 -1.19 1.76 8.21
N TRP A 54 -1.66 0.60 7.76
CA TRP A 54 -3.10 0.30 7.73
C TRP A 54 -3.75 0.33 9.11
N THR A 55 -3.11 -0.24 10.13
CA THR A 55 -3.63 -0.18 11.51
C THR A 55 -3.84 1.26 11.98
N GLN A 56 -2.88 2.16 11.71
CA GLN A 56 -2.99 3.56 12.11
C GLN A 56 -4.12 4.29 11.35
N LEU A 57 -4.20 4.07 10.03
CA LEU A 57 -5.23 4.69 9.20
C LEU A 57 -6.63 4.21 9.57
N MET A 58 -6.79 2.91 9.83
CA MET A 58 -8.06 2.28 10.16
C MET A 58 -8.58 2.74 11.53
N ASN A 59 -7.69 2.90 12.51
CA ASN A 59 -8.03 3.52 13.80
C ASN A 59 -8.62 4.92 13.63
N ILE A 60 -8.12 5.71 12.67
CA ILE A 60 -8.59 7.08 12.42
C ILE A 60 -9.89 7.08 11.61
N CYS A 61 -10.03 6.16 10.66
CA CYS A 61 -11.26 5.97 9.90
C CYS A 61 -12.39 5.31 10.73
N GLY A 62 -12.13 4.94 11.99
CA GLY A 62 -13.13 4.36 12.90
C GLY A 62 -13.57 2.94 12.53
N SER A 63 -12.79 2.22 11.74
CA SER A 63 -13.06 0.84 11.34
C SER A 63 -11.87 -0.03 11.70
N PRO A 64 -12.03 -1.17 12.37
CA PRO A 64 -10.91 -2.08 12.61
C PRO A 64 -10.37 -2.61 11.28
N TRP A 65 -9.06 -2.81 11.17
CA TRP A 65 -8.46 -3.49 10.02
C TRP A 65 -8.72 -5.00 10.09
N ASN A 66 -9.48 -5.53 9.14
CA ASN A 66 -9.91 -6.93 9.18
C ASN A 66 -8.82 -7.93 8.72
N GLY A 67 -7.60 -7.46 8.39
CA GLY A 67 -6.52 -8.33 7.93
C GLY A 67 -6.79 -9.02 6.58
N LEU A 68 -7.74 -8.51 5.79
CA LEU A 68 -8.06 -9.05 4.46
C LEU A 68 -6.82 -9.04 3.57
N CYS A 69 -6.73 -9.97 2.62
CA CYS A 69 -5.74 -9.86 1.55
C CYS A 69 -6.13 -8.73 0.58
N TRP A 70 -5.17 -8.21 -0.19
CA TRP A 70 -5.37 -7.09 -1.12
C TRP A 70 -6.63 -7.25 -1.99
N ASN A 71 -6.81 -8.39 -2.65
CA ASN A 71 -7.95 -8.61 -3.55
C ASN A 71 -9.29 -8.57 -2.79
N ALA A 72 -9.40 -9.28 -1.67
CA ALA A 72 -10.62 -9.31 -0.87
C ALA A 72 -10.97 -7.91 -0.32
N PHE A 73 -9.97 -7.12 0.04
CA PHE A 73 -10.19 -5.74 0.47
C PHE A 73 -10.68 -4.85 -0.67
N ILE A 74 -10.06 -4.93 -1.85
CA ILE A 74 -10.48 -4.12 -3.01
C ILE A 74 -11.91 -4.49 -3.44
N ASP A 75 -12.24 -5.78 -3.45
CA ASP A 75 -13.60 -6.24 -3.75
C ASP A 75 -14.60 -5.71 -2.72
N TRP A 76 -14.29 -5.84 -1.43
CA TRP A 76 -15.11 -5.29 -0.34
C TRP A 76 -15.28 -3.76 -0.46
N ALA A 77 -14.20 -3.03 -0.73
CA ALA A 77 -14.23 -1.58 -0.88
C ALA A 77 -15.07 -1.17 -2.10
N SER A 78 -15.02 -1.95 -3.20
CA SER A 78 -15.82 -1.68 -4.40
C SER A 78 -17.34 -1.85 -4.16
N THR A 79 -17.73 -2.73 -3.24
CA THR A 79 -19.14 -2.95 -2.90
C THR A 79 -19.64 -1.98 -1.83
N HIS A 80 -18.81 -1.63 -0.84
CA HIS A 80 -19.22 -0.83 0.32
C HIS A 80 -18.97 0.67 0.15
N TRP A 81 -17.95 1.08 -0.61
CA TRP A 81 -17.62 2.50 -0.82
C TRP A 81 -18.28 3.05 -2.09
N ARG A 82 -19.59 2.80 -2.25
CA ARG A 82 -20.40 3.31 -3.36
C ARG A 82 -20.92 4.71 -3.07
N GLY A 83 -21.02 5.54 -4.11
CA GLY A 83 -21.47 6.94 -3.99
C GLY A 83 -20.40 7.93 -3.54
N ASN A 84 -20.86 9.12 -3.15
CA ASN A 84 -20.05 10.32 -2.87
C ASN A 84 -20.33 10.92 -1.49
N SER A 85 -20.74 10.11 -0.51
CA SER A 85 -20.85 10.62 0.87
C SER A 85 -19.46 11.10 1.35
N PRO A 86 -19.37 12.12 2.22
CA PRO A 86 -18.09 12.60 2.73
C PRO A 86 -17.22 11.47 3.30
N ALA A 87 -17.81 10.53 4.04
CA ALA A 87 -17.11 9.36 4.57
C ALA A 87 -16.59 8.43 3.47
N THR A 88 -17.41 8.16 2.44
CA THR A 88 -16.99 7.35 1.29
C THR A 88 -15.84 7.99 0.52
N VAL A 89 -15.88 9.32 0.34
CA VAL A 89 -14.81 10.07 -0.33
C VAL A 89 -13.53 10.04 0.50
N ALA A 90 -13.62 10.26 1.81
CA ALA A 90 -12.50 10.18 2.73
C ALA A 90 -11.84 8.79 2.71
N ASN A 91 -12.62 7.71 2.72
CA ASN A 91 -12.11 6.34 2.63
C ASN A 91 -11.38 6.07 1.31
N LYS A 92 -11.94 6.51 0.17
CA LYS A 92 -11.30 6.39 -1.15
C LYS A 92 -9.98 7.17 -1.21
N LEU A 93 -9.96 8.39 -0.66
CA LEU A 93 -8.76 9.22 -0.58
C LEU A 93 -7.71 8.56 0.31
N CYS A 94 -8.10 8.08 1.49
CA CYS A 94 -7.22 7.38 2.42
C CYS A 94 -6.54 6.18 1.75
N LEU A 95 -7.31 5.34 1.06
CA LEU A 95 -6.76 4.22 0.27
C LEU A 95 -5.76 4.69 -0.80
N GLY A 96 -6.12 5.72 -1.56
CA GLY A 96 -5.25 6.26 -2.62
C GLY A 96 -3.94 6.85 -2.11
N VAL A 97 -4.00 7.62 -1.02
CA VAL A 97 -2.83 8.25 -0.39
C VAL A 97 -1.95 7.17 0.25
N ALA A 98 -2.52 6.21 0.98
CA ALA A 98 -1.76 5.11 1.58
C ALA A 98 -0.99 4.30 0.54
N VAL A 99 -1.66 3.88 -0.54
CA VAL A 99 -1.05 3.14 -1.64
C VAL A 99 0.07 3.95 -2.30
N TYR A 100 -0.15 5.25 -2.52
CA TYR A 100 0.87 6.14 -3.08
C TYR A 100 2.10 6.24 -2.19
N HIS A 101 1.93 6.48 -0.89
CA HIS A 101 3.03 6.61 0.06
C HIS A 101 3.82 5.31 0.21
N ILE A 102 3.14 4.16 0.32
CA ILE A 102 3.80 2.84 0.36
C ILE A 102 4.63 2.62 -0.90
N TRP A 103 4.06 2.92 -2.08
CA TRP A 103 4.79 2.80 -3.34
C TRP A 103 6.00 3.74 -3.41
N ARG A 104 5.82 5.00 -2.99
CA ARG A 104 6.88 6.01 -2.98
C ARG A 104 8.04 5.58 -2.09
N GLU A 105 7.77 5.12 -0.87
CA GLU A 105 8.82 4.65 0.04
C GLU A 105 9.55 3.42 -0.49
N ARG A 106 8.84 2.49 -1.15
CA ARG A 106 9.49 1.38 -1.86
C ARG A 106 10.46 1.88 -2.92
N ASN A 107 10.07 2.89 -3.70
CA ASN A 107 10.94 3.44 -4.74
C ASN A 107 12.13 4.18 -4.15
N CYS A 108 11.96 5.01 -3.12
CA CYS A 108 13.06 5.65 -2.43
C CYS A 108 14.05 4.60 -1.89
N ALA A 109 13.56 3.51 -1.31
CA ALA A 109 14.44 2.44 -0.81
C ALA A 109 15.21 1.74 -1.94
N ILE A 110 14.64 1.62 -3.14
CA ILE A 110 15.28 0.97 -4.30
C ILE A 110 16.29 1.90 -5.00
N PHE A 111 15.94 3.17 -5.20
CA PHE A 111 16.69 4.09 -6.07
C PHE A 111 17.59 5.06 -5.30
N GLU A 112 17.20 5.41 -4.08
CA GLU A 112 17.92 6.36 -3.23
C GLU A 112 18.58 5.68 -2.02
N GLY A 113 18.22 4.43 -1.73
CA GLY A 113 18.70 3.70 -0.55
C GLY A 113 18.16 4.26 0.77
N THR A 114 17.09 5.05 0.73
CA THR A 114 16.48 5.67 1.91
C THR A 114 15.10 5.09 2.18
N GLN A 115 14.76 4.89 3.46
CA GLN A 115 13.47 4.38 3.88
C GLN A 115 13.02 5.06 5.17
N LYS A 116 11.84 5.69 5.17
CA LYS A 116 11.24 6.20 6.41
C LYS A 116 10.59 5.07 7.20
N THR A 117 10.38 5.26 8.50
CA THR A 117 9.64 4.27 9.31
C THR A 117 8.15 4.28 8.95
N SER A 118 7.48 3.15 9.13
CA SER A 118 6.04 3.01 8.84
C SER A 118 5.17 4.03 9.61
N LEU A 119 5.57 4.40 10.82
CA LEU A 119 4.87 5.39 11.64
C LEU A 119 4.98 6.81 11.07
N VAL A 120 6.18 7.23 10.63
CA VAL A 120 6.37 8.54 9.99
C VAL A 120 5.55 8.65 8.71
N VAL A 121 5.47 7.56 7.96
CA VAL A 121 4.67 7.49 6.74
C VAL A 121 3.18 7.54 7.05
N ALA A 122 2.72 6.79 8.06
CA ALA A 122 1.34 6.86 8.53
C ALA A 122 0.95 8.29 8.95
N HIS A 123 1.78 8.97 9.74
CA HIS A 123 1.56 10.37 10.13
C HIS A 123 1.47 11.29 8.91
N SER A 124 2.38 11.13 7.93
CA SER A 124 2.36 11.93 6.70
C SER A 124 1.05 11.74 5.91
N ILE A 125 0.52 10.51 5.88
CA ILE A 125 -0.76 10.21 5.21
C ILE A 125 -1.90 10.89 5.95
N ILE A 126 -1.91 10.84 7.29
CA ILE A 126 -2.95 11.45 8.13
C ILE A 126 -2.98 12.96 7.94
N ASP A 127 -1.82 13.61 7.94
CA ASP A 127 -1.68 15.05 7.72
C ASP A 127 -2.10 15.47 6.29
N THR A 128 -2.05 14.55 5.32
CA THR A 128 -2.51 14.81 3.95
C THR A 128 -4.04 14.72 3.81
N ILE A 129 -4.71 14.02 4.73
CA ILE A 129 -6.16 13.76 4.70
C ILE A 129 -6.94 14.76 5.57
N ARG A 130 -6.30 15.33 6.60
CA ARG A 130 -6.83 16.40 7.44
C ARG A 130 -6.73 17.76 6.75
#